data_AF-A0A6A7L1C6-F1
#
_entry.id   AF-A0A6A7L1C6-F1
#
_cell.length_a   1.000
_cell.length_b   1.000
_cell.length_c   1.000
_cell.angle_alpha   90.00
_cell.angle_beta   90.00
_cell.angle_gamma   90.00
#
_symmetry.space_group_name_H-M   'P 1'
#
loop_
_entity.id
_entity.type
_entity.pdbx_description
1 polymer ?
#
loop_
_entity_poly.entity_id
_entity_poly.type
_entity_poly.pdbx_seq_one_letter_code
_entity_poly.pdbx_strand_id
1 'polypeptide(L)'
;MRVVHDEDRDGLPDAFEEELLQRFVPSFMISVGECDGLPAEFLSGSQEPRVVARNGTIYGQVFKSERSAWPGAWVEVHYYHLWGRDCGSLAHALDVEHVSTLVQAEYMRAPPSKWKALYWYAAAHEDTVCDASHGASAETLDAGDGGPTIWISRGKHASFLSEERCRWGCGGDRCDEMIRVPREKVINLGEPGAPLNGAVWIDATAWPMAVKMQSDFSNLVLARLQNAAPGQTVALSGMRQPWQAMILTGGSTAGAVATSNQQTGKAVSVAGTSTGSALATSAEKVGKSLGRTSRGVWNFLRGRK
;
A
#
# COMPACT_ATOMS: atom_id res chain seq x y z
N MET A 1 4.30 2.43 -35.64
CA MET A 1 3.43 2.04 -34.52
C MET A 1 4.36 1.72 -33.36
N ARG A 2 4.40 2.54 -32.30
CA ARG A 2 5.30 2.31 -31.16
C ARG A 2 4.74 1.12 -30.39
N VAL A 3 5.54 0.07 -30.19
CA VAL A 3 5.13 -1.07 -29.36
C VAL A 3 4.92 -0.52 -27.95
N VAL A 4 3.74 -0.76 -27.42
CA VAL A 4 3.38 -0.43 -26.06
C VAL A 4 3.84 -1.63 -25.24
N HIS A 5 4.87 -1.43 -24.42
CA HIS A 5 5.41 -2.46 -23.52
C HIS A 5 4.65 -2.42 -22.20
N ASP A 6 4.29 -3.61 -21.72
CA ASP A 6 3.54 -3.93 -20.51
C ASP A 6 4.17 -5.24 -20.04
N GLU A 7 5.30 -5.10 -19.34
CA GLU A 7 6.18 -6.22 -18.99
C GLU A 7 5.65 -7.02 -17.81
N ASP A 8 4.92 -6.37 -16.89
CA ASP A 8 4.31 -6.97 -15.71
C ASP A 8 2.87 -7.49 -15.95
N ARG A 9 2.27 -7.15 -17.09
CA ARG A 9 1.02 -7.73 -17.61
C ARG A 9 -0.21 -7.33 -16.81
N ASP A 10 -0.19 -6.17 -16.17
CA ASP A 10 -1.34 -5.59 -15.49
C ASP A 10 -2.30 -4.90 -16.49
N GLY A 11 -1.85 -4.75 -17.75
CA GLY A 11 -2.56 -4.12 -18.86
C GLY A 11 -2.46 -2.60 -18.90
N LEU A 12 -1.56 -2.00 -18.13
CA LEU A 12 -1.06 -0.64 -18.24
C LEU A 12 0.33 -0.68 -18.91
N PRO A 13 0.65 0.29 -19.76
CA PRO A 13 2.00 0.36 -20.30
C PRO A 13 3.02 0.82 -19.25
N ASP A 14 4.18 0.17 -19.12
CA ASP A 14 5.21 0.53 -18.13
C ASP A 14 5.60 2.02 -18.19
N ALA A 15 5.66 2.59 -19.40
CA ALA A 15 5.99 4.01 -19.60
C ALA A 15 4.90 4.95 -19.07
N PHE A 16 3.63 4.54 -19.15
CA PHE A 16 2.51 5.30 -18.60
C PHE A 16 2.53 5.26 -17.06
N GLU A 17 2.85 4.11 -16.48
CA GLU A 17 3.03 3.96 -15.04
C GLU A 17 4.16 4.82 -14.51
N GLU A 18 5.32 4.80 -15.16
CA GLU A 18 6.47 5.64 -14.80
C GLU A 18 6.09 7.13 -14.84
N GLU A 19 5.33 7.58 -15.84
CA GLU A 19 4.84 8.97 -15.89
C GLU A 19 3.88 9.31 -14.73
N LEU A 20 3.03 8.37 -14.30
CA LEU A 20 2.17 8.57 -13.12
C LEU A 20 2.98 8.60 -11.82
N LEU A 21 3.96 7.71 -11.66
CA LEU A 21 4.88 7.69 -10.53
C LEU A 21 5.65 9.01 -10.40
N GLN A 22 6.21 9.51 -11.50
CA GLN A 22 6.94 10.78 -11.48
C GLN A 22 6.02 11.97 -11.22
N ARG A 23 4.75 11.92 -11.65
CA ARG A 23 3.81 13.01 -11.43
C ARG A 23 3.37 13.11 -9.97
N PHE A 24 2.97 11.99 -9.38
CA PHE A 24 2.34 11.99 -8.06
C PHE A 24 3.32 11.69 -6.92
N VAL A 25 4.62 11.55 -7.18
CA VAL A 25 5.59 11.23 -6.14
C VAL A 25 5.55 12.24 -4.97
N PRO A 26 5.39 11.76 -3.72
CA PRO A 26 5.37 12.64 -2.56
C PRO A 26 6.73 13.28 -2.24
N SER A 27 6.68 14.32 -1.41
CA SER A 27 7.85 14.85 -0.71
C SER A 27 8.00 14.17 0.65
N PHE A 28 8.93 13.24 0.77
CA PHE A 28 9.19 12.56 2.04
C PHE A 28 10.07 13.41 2.96
N MET A 29 9.65 13.49 4.21
CA MET A 29 10.33 14.15 5.31
C MET A 29 10.77 13.08 6.30
N ILE A 30 11.99 13.17 6.79
CA ILE A 30 12.58 12.22 7.73
C ILE A 30 13.28 12.97 8.86
N SER A 31 13.26 12.43 10.08
CA SER A 31 13.96 13.04 11.21
C SER A 31 15.48 13.02 11.01
N VAL A 32 16.15 14.10 11.40
CA VAL A 32 17.60 14.08 11.59
C VAL A 32 17.98 13.00 12.59
N GLY A 33 19.00 12.21 12.25
CA GLY A 33 19.44 11.11 13.09
C GLY A 33 18.52 9.88 13.05
N GLU A 34 17.78 9.68 11.96
CA GLU A 34 17.24 8.38 11.61
C GLU A 34 18.34 7.29 11.67
N CYS A 35 18.05 6.19 12.33
CA CYS A 35 19.01 5.13 12.60
C CYS A 35 19.46 4.38 11.34
N ASP A 36 18.55 4.20 10.37
CA ASP A 36 18.85 3.53 9.11
C ASP A 36 19.18 4.52 8.00
N GLY A 37 19.32 5.81 8.35
CA GLY A 37 19.79 6.88 7.48
C GLY A 37 18.71 7.38 6.52
N LEU A 38 18.52 6.69 5.40
CA LEU A 38 17.59 7.06 4.32
C LEU A 38 16.96 5.80 3.73
N PRO A 39 15.81 5.94 3.03
CA PRO A 39 15.25 4.84 2.26
C PRO A 39 16.30 4.17 1.37
N ALA A 40 16.31 2.85 1.41
CA ALA A 40 17.34 2.00 0.91
C ALA A 40 17.09 1.57 -0.54
N GLU A 41 18.16 1.55 -1.31
CA GLU A 41 18.20 0.86 -2.59
C GLU A 41 18.52 -0.62 -2.36
N PHE A 42 17.84 -1.51 -3.08
CA PHE A 42 17.99 -2.97 -3.02
C PHE A 42 18.60 -3.52 -4.31
N LEU A 43 19.39 -4.58 -4.17
CA LEU A 43 20.10 -5.22 -5.27
C LEU A 43 19.13 -5.82 -6.30
N SER A 44 19.11 -5.26 -7.50
CA SER A 44 18.35 -5.78 -8.63
C SER A 44 18.79 -7.20 -9.02
N GLY A 45 17.83 -8.06 -9.35
CA GLY A 45 18.01 -9.46 -9.75
C GLY A 45 18.24 -10.44 -8.59
N SER A 46 18.37 -9.95 -7.36
CA SER A 46 18.55 -10.81 -6.18
C SER A 46 17.20 -11.25 -5.61
N GLN A 47 17.00 -12.55 -5.40
CA GLN A 47 15.82 -13.06 -4.68
C GLN A 47 15.87 -12.74 -3.18
N GLU A 48 17.07 -12.63 -2.61
CA GLU A 48 17.23 -12.16 -1.24
C GLU A 48 17.32 -10.63 -1.24
N PRO A 49 16.50 -9.92 -0.44
CA PRO A 49 16.57 -8.48 -0.34
C PRO A 49 17.90 -8.06 0.28
N ARG A 50 18.73 -7.36 -0.49
CA ARG A 50 20.05 -6.89 -0.08
C ARG A 50 20.17 -5.39 -0.34
N VAL A 51 20.35 -4.62 0.73
CA VAL A 51 20.60 -3.17 0.63
C VAL A 51 21.93 -2.92 -0.07
N VAL A 52 21.93 -2.06 -1.09
CA VAL A 52 23.13 -1.60 -1.79
C VAL A 52 23.50 -0.16 -1.41
N ALA A 53 22.51 0.68 -1.12
CA ALA A 53 22.72 2.08 -0.75
C ALA A 53 21.58 2.59 0.16
N ARG A 54 21.83 3.69 0.87
CA ARG A 54 20.84 4.46 1.64
C ARG A 54 20.78 5.86 1.06
N ASN A 55 20.04 6.00 -0.02
CA ASN A 55 20.10 7.16 -0.91
C ASN A 55 18.74 7.82 -1.18
N GLY A 56 17.71 7.44 -0.42
CA GLY A 56 16.37 7.97 -0.61
C GLY A 56 15.70 7.43 -1.88
N THR A 57 16.07 6.23 -2.32
CA THR A 57 15.34 5.51 -3.37
C THR A 57 13.91 5.24 -2.88
N ILE A 58 12.95 5.64 -3.71
CA ILE A 58 11.53 5.32 -3.52
C ILE A 58 11.13 4.28 -4.56
N TYR A 59 10.27 3.35 -4.17
CA TYR A 59 9.74 2.35 -5.07
C TYR A 59 8.27 2.63 -5.32
N GLY A 60 7.83 2.36 -6.54
CA GLY A 60 6.49 2.65 -7.01
C GLY A 60 5.78 1.39 -7.48
N GLN A 61 4.47 1.35 -7.34
CA GLN A 61 3.61 0.38 -8.03
C GLN A 61 2.41 1.15 -8.57
N VAL A 62 1.97 0.79 -9.78
CA VAL A 62 0.81 1.38 -10.42
C VAL A 62 -0.07 0.26 -10.91
N PHE A 63 -1.35 0.25 -10.56
CA PHE A 63 -2.27 -0.75 -11.08
C PHE A 63 -3.69 -0.20 -11.23
N LYS A 64 -4.46 -0.84 -12.10
CA LYS A 64 -5.87 -0.48 -12.31
C LYS A 64 -6.70 -0.73 -11.07
N SER A 65 -7.53 0.25 -10.71
CA SER A 65 -8.53 0.08 -9.67
C SER A 65 -9.90 -0.16 -10.30
N GLU A 66 -10.48 -1.35 -10.13
CA GLU A 66 -11.81 -1.63 -10.68
C GLU A 66 -12.91 -0.96 -9.86
N ARG A 67 -13.55 0.07 -10.43
CA ARG A 67 -14.62 0.85 -9.78
C ARG A 67 -15.86 0.94 -10.67
N SER A 68 -16.53 -0.19 -10.89
CA SER A 68 -17.69 -0.27 -11.79
C SER A 68 -18.83 0.70 -11.46
N ALA A 69 -18.95 1.11 -10.19
CA ALA A 69 -19.98 2.04 -9.73
C ALA A 69 -19.63 3.52 -9.96
N TRP A 70 -18.40 3.85 -10.37
CA TRP A 70 -17.91 5.22 -10.45
C TRP A 70 -17.52 5.54 -11.90
N PRO A 71 -17.85 6.74 -12.41
CA PRO A 71 -17.50 7.11 -13.78
C PRO A 71 -15.98 7.25 -13.95
N GLY A 72 -15.50 7.05 -15.17
CA GLY A 72 -14.11 7.26 -15.56
C GLY A 72 -13.20 6.04 -15.34
N ALA A 73 -11.90 6.29 -15.47
CA ALA A 73 -10.85 5.33 -15.21
C ALA A 73 -10.12 5.66 -13.91
N TRP A 74 -9.69 4.60 -13.23
CA TRP A 74 -9.17 4.66 -11.88
C TRP A 74 -7.88 3.84 -11.79
N VAL A 75 -6.86 4.43 -11.18
CA VAL A 75 -5.57 3.80 -10.97
C VAL A 75 -5.15 4.09 -9.54
N GLU A 76 -4.54 3.10 -8.90
CA GLU A 76 -3.86 3.28 -7.63
C GLU A 76 -2.37 3.43 -7.89
N VAL A 77 -1.76 4.40 -7.22
CA VAL A 77 -0.33 4.66 -7.30
C VAL A 77 0.23 4.57 -5.90
N HIS A 78 1.03 3.54 -5.66
CA HIS A 78 1.64 3.25 -4.37
C HIS A 78 3.10 3.68 -4.38
N TYR A 79 3.58 4.22 -3.26
CA TYR A 79 4.97 4.57 -3.04
C TYR A 79 5.46 3.91 -1.76
N TYR A 80 6.47 3.08 -1.90
CA TYR A 80 7.12 2.38 -0.81
C TYR A 80 8.47 3.03 -0.52
N HIS A 81 8.71 3.33 0.75
CA HIS A 81 10.05 3.61 1.23
C HIS A 81 10.52 2.40 2.02
N LEU A 82 11.62 1.82 1.55
CA LEU A 82 12.13 0.55 2.02
C LEU A 82 13.36 0.77 2.88
N TRP A 83 13.53 -0.02 3.92
CA TRP A 83 14.62 0.14 4.88
C TRP A 83 15.36 -1.18 5.06
N GLY A 84 16.66 -1.09 5.35
CA GLY A 84 17.44 -2.24 5.76
C GLY A 84 17.11 -2.68 7.18
N ARG A 85 16.54 -1.79 8.01
CA ARG A 85 16.27 -2.04 9.41
C ARG A 85 15.21 -1.08 9.97
N ASP A 86 14.26 -1.60 10.74
CA ASP A 86 13.47 -0.86 11.76
C ASP A 86 14.29 -0.83 13.06
N CYS A 87 14.46 0.35 13.67
CA CYS A 87 15.15 0.52 14.96
C CYS A 87 14.26 1.07 16.08
N GLY A 88 12.94 0.96 15.93
CA GLY A 88 12.00 1.17 17.01
C GLY A 88 12.24 0.20 18.17
N SER A 89 11.37 0.28 19.18
CA SER A 89 11.48 -0.58 20.38
C SER A 89 11.47 -2.09 20.08
N LEU A 90 11.05 -2.49 18.88
CA LEU A 90 11.02 -3.86 18.37
C LEU A 90 11.84 -4.01 17.10
N ALA A 91 13.05 -3.47 17.14
CA ALA A 91 13.95 -3.43 16.00
C ALA A 91 14.05 -4.77 15.27
N HIS A 92 13.87 -4.74 13.95
CA HIS A 92 14.00 -5.90 13.07
C HIS A 92 14.72 -5.54 11.78
N ALA A 93 15.26 -6.56 11.12
CA ALA A 93 15.81 -6.39 9.78
C ALA A 93 14.65 -6.22 8.78
N LEU A 94 14.89 -5.37 7.78
CA LEU A 94 13.96 -5.03 6.71
C LEU A 94 12.68 -4.37 7.21
N ASP A 95 12.30 -3.29 6.57
CA ASP A 95 11.05 -2.63 6.85
C ASP A 95 10.49 -2.00 5.59
N VAL A 96 9.17 -2.07 5.44
CA VAL A 96 8.44 -1.58 4.29
C VAL A 96 7.23 -0.83 4.78
N GLU A 97 7.20 0.43 4.43
CA GLU A 97 6.13 1.34 4.78
C GLU A 97 5.78 2.15 3.53
N HIS A 98 4.53 2.59 3.44
CA HIS A 98 4.01 3.10 2.18
C HIS A 98 2.96 4.19 2.33
N VAL A 99 2.77 4.89 1.22
CA VAL A 99 1.68 5.82 0.99
C VAL A 99 1.13 5.54 -0.39
N SER A 100 -0.16 5.76 -0.59
CA SER A 100 -0.79 5.53 -1.89
C SER A 100 -1.81 6.61 -2.21
N THR A 101 -2.08 6.75 -3.50
CA THR A 101 -3.12 7.65 -4.00
C THR A 101 -4.02 6.95 -4.99
N LEU A 102 -5.31 7.27 -4.90
CA LEU A 102 -6.28 6.93 -5.92
C LEU A 102 -6.41 8.10 -6.89
N VAL A 103 -6.03 7.85 -8.15
CA VAL A 103 -6.10 8.83 -9.23
C VAL A 103 -7.23 8.49 -10.21
N GLN A 104 -7.82 9.54 -10.80
CA GLN A 104 -8.91 9.43 -11.75
C GLN A 104 -8.60 10.18 -13.04
N ALA A 105 -9.06 9.63 -14.17
CA ALA A 105 -9.20 10.32 -15.44
C ALA A 105 -10.52 9.94 -16.14
N GLU A 106 -10.84 10.61 -17.25
CA GLU A 106 -12.06 10.32 -18.02
C GLU A 106 -12.05 8.91 -18.63
N TYR A 107 -10.87 8.42 -19.05
CA TYR A 107 -10.68 7.08 -19.64
C TYR A 107 -9.25 6.60 -19.42
N MET A 108 -9.03 5.28 -19.46
CA MET A 108 -7.76 4.66 -19.03
C MET A 108 -6.54 5.09 -19.86
N ARG A 109 -6.75 5.39 -21.15
CA ARG A 109 -5.69 5.86 -22.05
C ARG A 109 -5.53 7.39 -22.07
N ALA A 110 -6.12 8.10 -21.11
CA ALA A 110 -5.93 9.54 -21.02
C ALA A 110 -4.44 9.83 -20.74
N PRO A 111 -3.86 10.87 -21.36
CA PRO A 111 -2.45 11.19 -21.14
C PRO A 111 -2.21 11.48 -19.66
N PRO A 112 -1.03 11.18 -19.10
CA PRO A 112 -0.75 11.34 -17.67
C PRO A 112 -1.12 12.70 -17.10
N SER A 113 -1.00 13.79 -17.86
CA SER A 113 -1.40 15.17 -17.49
C SER A 113 -2.90 15.38 -17.19
N LYS A 114 -3.76 14.44 -17.57
CA LYS A 114 -5.21 14.49 -17.33
C LYS A 114 -5.66 13.73 -16.08
N TRP A 115 -4.77 12.93 -15.50
CA TRP A 115 -5.05 12.24 -14.24
C TRP A 115 -5.00 13.24 -13.09
N LYS A 116 -5.86 13.03 -12.09
CA LYS A 116 -5.92 13.82 -10.86
C LYS A 116 -5.99 12.89 -9.67
N ALA A 117 -5.22 13.17 -8.62
CA ALA A 117 -5.38 12.47 -7.35
C ALA A 117 -6.68 12.93 -6.68
N LEU A 118 -7.44 11.98 -6.13
CA LEU A 118 -8.66 12.26 -5.38
C LEU A 118 -8.46 12.06 -3.88
N TYR A 119 -7.74 11.00 -3.52
CA TYR A 119 -7.51 10.62 -2.13
C TYR A 119 -6.08 10.14 -1.93
N TRP A 120 -5.61 10.32 -0.70
CA TRP A 120 -4.33 9.85 -0.22
C TRP A 120 -4.52 8.96 0.99
N TYR A 121 -3.75 7.89 1.05
CA TYR A 121 -3.64 6.94 2.14
C TYR A 121 -2.20 6.97 2.65
N ALA A 122 -2.03 6.93 3.97
CA ALA A 122 -0.73 6.76 4.60
C ALA A 122 -0.79 5.58 5.58
N ALA A 123 0.07 4.59 5.34
CA ALA A 123 0.23 3.44 6.20
C ALA A 123 1.04 3.85 7.44
N ALA A 124 0.46 3.70 8.62
CA ALA A 124 1.16 3.97 9.87
C ALA A 124 0.97 2.80 10.82
N HIS A 125 1.99 1.95 10.95
CA HIS A 125 1.92 0.69 11.73
C HIS A 125 0.78 -0.22 11.24
N GLU A 126 0.52 -0.23 9.94
CA GLU A 126 -0.52 -1.03 9.31
C GLU A 126 -0.42 -2.50 9.68
N ASP A 127 -1.57 -3.17 9.82
CA ASP A 127 -1.68 -4.58 10.22
C ASP A 127 -1.13 -4.92 11.62
N THR A 128 -0.84 -3.90 12.43
CA THR A 128 -0.47 -4.06 13.83
C THR A 128 -1.59 -3.62 14.77
N VAL A 129 -1.44 -3.88 16.08
CA VAL A 129 -2.36 -3.30 17.09
C VAL A 129 -2.21 -1.79 17.26
N CYS A 130 -1.13 -1.24 16.71
CA CYS A 130 -0.81 0.17 16.72
C CYS A 130 -1.28 0.88 15.45
N ASP A 131 -2.00 0.19 14.56
CA ASP A 131 -2.43 0.72 13.27
C ASP A 131 -3.11 2.09 13.43
N ALA A 132 -2.43 3.10 12.90
CA ALA A 132 -2.81 4.49 12.87
C ALA A 132 -2.94 4.99 11.41
N SER A 133 -3.16 4.06 10.47
CA SER A 133 -3.36 4.39 9.06
C SER A 133 -4.53 5.36 8.90
N HIS A 134 -4.32 6.35 8.05
CA HIS A 134 -5.23 7.46 7.86
C HIS A 134 -5.18 7.95 6.41
N GLY A 135 -6.16 8.76 6.04
CA GLY A 135 -6.22 9.33 4.70
C GLY A 135 -6.92 10.68 4.68
N ALA A 136 -6.86 11.32 3.52
CA ALA A 136 -7.54 12.60 3.25
C ALA A 136 -7.87 12.73 1.77
N SER A 137 -8.73 13.70 1.44
CA SER A 137 -8.86 14.12 0.04
C SER A 137 -7.58 14.80 -0.44
N ALA A 138 -7.27 14.67 -1.73
CA ALA A 138 -6.17 15.37 -2.36
C ALA A 138 -6.31 16.90 -2.25
N GLU A 139 -7.53 17.41 -2.28
CA GLU A 139 -7.83 18.83 -2.04
C GLU A 139 -7.38 19.27 -0.64
N THR A 140 -7.66 18.48 0.39
CA THR A 140 -7.23 18.77 1.77
C THR A 140 -5.71 18.91 1.90
N LEU A 141 -4.96 18.22 1.04
CA LEU A 141 -3.50 18.18 1.05
C LEU A 141 -2.85 19.08 0.00
N ASP A 142 -3.63 19.81 -0.81
CA ASP A 142 -3.17 20.51 -2.01
C ASP A 142 -2.35 19.60 -2.96
N ALA A 143 -2.78 18.35 -3.09
CA ALA A 143 -2.06 17.26 -3.76
C ALA A 143 -2.88 16.62 -4.88
N GLY A 144 -3.69 17.42 -5.60
CA GLY A 144 -4.50 16.96 -6.74
C GLY A 144 -3.71 16.77 -8.03
N ASP A 145 -2.60 17.51 -8.17
CA ASP A 145 -1.75 17.57 -9.36
C ASP A 145 -0.35 16.96 -9.17
N GLY A 146 -0.01 16.60 -7.94
CA GLY A 146 1.28 16.03 -7.54
C GLY A 146 1.17 15.35 -6.18
N GLY A 147 2.30 14.98 -5.57
CA GLY A 147 2.32 14.31 -4.27
C GLY A 147 2.32 15.27 -3.07
N PRO A 148 1.72 14.89 -1.92
CA PRO A 148 1.74 15.68 -0.70
C PRO A 148 3.12 15.62 -0.03
N THR A 149 3.27 16.36 1.05
CA THR A 149 4.36 16.11 2.00
C THR A 149 3.99 14.91 2.87
N ILE A 150 4.94 14.01 3.12
CA ILE A 150 4.78 12.83 3.97
C ILE A 150 5.82 12.89 5.09
N TRP A 151 5.39 12.64 6.32
CA TRP A 151 6.23 12.64 7.50
C TRP A 151 6.48 11.19 7.92
N ILE A 152 7.75 10.76 7.86
CA ILE A 152 8.17 9.41 8.23
C ILE A 152 8.62 9.44 9.70
N SER A 153 8.01 8.61 10.55
CA SER A 153 8.37 8.58 11.97
C SER A 153 9.74 7.97 12.20
N ARG A 154 10.48 8.56 13.14
CA ARG A 154 11.85 8.14 13.46
C ARG A 154 11.91 6.71 13.99
N GLY A 155 12.78 5.90 13.41
CA GLY A 155 13.11 4.53 13.83
C GLY A 155 12.07 3.46 13.51
N LYS A 156 10.79 3.83 13.39
CA LYS A 156 9.69 2.91 13.05
C LYS A 156 9.16 3.09 11.62
N HIS A 157 9.49 4.23 11.01
CA HIS A 157 9.18 4.60 9.65
C HIS A 157 7.70 4.67 9.26
N ALA A 158 6.75 4.74 10.19
CA ALA A 158 5.35 4.93 9.84
C ALA A 158 5.14 6.23 9.05
N SER A 159 4.27 6.19 8.05
CA SER A 159 3.98 7.32 7.17
C SER A 159 2.79 8.14 7.67
N PHE A 160 2.94 9.46 7.67
CA PHE A 160 1.89 10.39 8.09
C PHE A 160 1.64 11.50 7.07
N LEU A 161 0.38 11.94 6.96
CA LEU A 161 -0.07 13.05 6.11
C LEU A 161 0.04 14.43 6.80
N SER A 162 0.50 14.48 8.06
CA SER A 162 0.89 15.72 8.74
C SER A 162 1.87 15.45 9.87
N GLU A 163 2.69 16.45 10.20
CA GLU A 163 3.58 16.39 11.37
C GLU A 163 2.78 16.18 12.66
N GLU A 164 1.64 16.86 12.78
CA GLU A 164 0.75 16.73 13.93
C GLU A 164 0.27 15.29 14.11
N ARG A 165 -0.14 14.61 13.03
CA ARG A 165 -0.57 13.22 13.08
C ARG A 165 0.56 12.30 13.53
N CYS A 166 1.79 12.53 13.06
CA CYS A 166 2.95 11.76 13.50
C CYS A 166 3.21 11.90 15.01
N ARG A 167 3.06 13.11 15.57
CA ARG A 167 3.23 13.33 17.03
C ARG A 167 2.21 12.56 17.88
N TRP A 168 1.06 12.24 17.30
CA TRP A 168 0.01 11.43 17.92
C TRP A 168 -0.01 9.97 17.43
N GLY A 169 1.08 9.55 16.75
CA GLY A 169 1.27 8.17 16.34
C GLY A 169 1.40 7.20 17.51
N CYS A 170 1.57 5.91 17.20
CA CYS A 170 1.60 4.86 18.21
C CYS A 170 3.03 4.58 18.70
N GLY A 171 3.19 4.32 19.99
CA GLY A 171 4.39 3.67 20.52
C GLY A 171 5.69 4.46 20.31
N GLY A 172 5.64 5.78 20.47
CA GLY A 172 6.83 6.63 20.45
C GLY A 172 7.22 7.18 19.07
N ASP A 173 6.28 7.23 18.13
CA ASP A 173 6.46 7.95 16.86
C ASP A 173 6.88 9.40 17.13
N ARG A 174 7.89 9.83 16.38
CA ARG A 174 8.49 11.15 16.49
C ARG A 174 8.84 11.66 15.10
N CYS A 175 8.45 12.90 14.82
CA CYS A 175 8.76 13.61 13.59
C CYS A 175 9.31 15.01 13.91
N ASP A 176 10.30 15.06 14.80
CA ASP A 176 11.07 16.25 15.11
C ASP A 176 12.24 16.44 14.14
N GLU A 177 12.65 17.69 13.95
CA GLU A 177 13.82 18.08 13.16
C GLU A 177 13.84 17.45 11.76
N MET A 178 12.72 17.56 11.05
CA MET A 178 12.52 16.88 9.78
C MET A 178 13.30 17.53 8.64
N ILE A 179 14.02 16.72 7.88
CA ILE A 179 14.66 17.10 6.62
C ILE A 179 13.97 16.41 5.45
N ARG A 180 13.96 17.06 4.29
CA ARG A 180 13.48 16.43 3.05
C ARG A 180 14.45 15.33 2.64
N VAL A 181 13.93 14.12 2.39
CA VAL A 181 14.69 13.02 1.83
C VAL A 181 15.18 13.42 0.43
N PRO A 182 16.49 13.37 0.14
CA PRO A 182 16.98 13.53 -1.22
C PRO A 182 16.47 12.35 -2.05
N ARG A 183 15.63 12.62 -3.05
CA ARG A 183 15.10 11.57 -3.93
C ARG A 183 16.09 11.34 -5.08
N GLU A 184 16.88 10.27 -4.98
CA GLU A 184 17.77 9.90 -6.08
C GLU A 184 16.98 9.32 -7.27
N LYS A 185 16.01 8.43 -6.99
CA LYS A 185 15.19 7.77 -8.01
C LYS A 185 13.85 7.29 -7.47
N VAL A 186 12.93 7.09 -8.41
CA VAL A 186 11.71 6.31 -8.23
C VAL A 186 11.85 5.07 -9.11
N ILE A 187 11.64 3.88 -8.56
CA ILE A 187 11.76 2.61 -9.30
C ILE A 187 10.39 1.95 -9.36
N ASN A 188 9.85 1.73 -10.56
CA ASN A 188 8.66 0.91 -10.74
C ASN A 188 8.95 -0.55 -10.36
N LEU A 189 8.19 -1.10 -9.42
CA LEU A 189 8.30 -2.47 -8.96
C LEU A 189 7.59 -3.46 -9.90
N GLY A 190 6.63 -2.98 -10.67
CA GLY A 190 5.62 -3.80 -11.33
C GLY A 190 4.71 -4.54 -10.34
N GLU A 191 4.12 -5.63 -10.81
CA GLU A 191 3.18 -6.43 -10.04
C GLU A 191 3.82 -7.64 -9.31
N PRO A 192 3.24 -8.09 -8.18
CA PRO A 192 3.62 -9.36 -7.56
C PRO A 192 3.54 -10.52 -8.56
N GLY A 193 4.61 -11.32 -8.66
CA GLY A 193 4.73 -12.40 -9.65
C GLY A 193 5.12 -11.96 -11.06
N ALA A 194 5.23 -10.66 -11.32
CA ALA A 194 5.77 -10.10 -12.56
C ALA A 194 6.62 -8.83 -12.28
N PRO A 195 7.66 -8.91 -11.43
CA PRO A 195 8.43 -7.75 -11.00
C PRO A 195 9.20 -7.09 -12.14
N LEU A 196 9.19 -5.76 -12.16
CA LEU A 196 10.00 -4.93 -13.03
C LEU A 196 11.33 -4.54 -12.38
N ASN A 197 12.26 -4.00 -13.18
CA ASN A 197 13.55 -3.47 -12.72
C ASN A 197 14.38 -4.45 -11.86
N GLY A 198 14.15 -5.75 -12.06
CA GLY A 198 14.78 -6.83 -11.29
C GLY A 198 14.41 -6.85 -9.81
N ALA A 199 13.26 -6.29 -9.42
CA ALA A 199 12.74 -6.29 -8.05
C ALA A 199 12.21 -7.68 -7.61
N VAL A 200 12.87 -8.77 -8.01
CA VAL A 200 12.43 -10.15 -7.73
C VAL A 200 12.38 -10.49 -6.23
N TRP A 201 12.98 -9.65 -5.39
CA TRP A 201 12.92 -9.75 -3.93
C TRP A 201 11.57 -9.31 -3.34
N ILE A 202 10.66 -8.67 -4.09
CA ILE A 202 9.31 -8.35 -3.58
C ILE A 202 8.51 -9.62 -3.21
N ASP A 203 8.83 -10.73 -3.87
CA ASP A 203 8.25 -12.05 -3.63
C ASP A 203 9.05 -12.89 -2.60
N ALA A 204 10.07 -12.30 -1.96
CA ALA A 204 10.90 -13.01 -1.00
C ALA A 204 10.11 -13.38 0.26
N THR A 205 10.14 -14.66 0.65
CA THR A 205 9.44 -15.12 1.86
C THR A 205 9.98 -14.51 3.16
N ALA A 206 11.24 -14.05 3.14
CA ALA A 206 11.89 -13.37 4.26
C ALA A 206 11.32 -11.95 4.51
N TRP A 207 10.64 -11.36 3.53
CA TRP A 207 10.12 -10.00 3.62
C TRP A 207 8.73 -9.93 2.97
N PRO A 208 7.64 -9.84 3.77
CA PRO A 208 6.27 -9.98 3.28
C PRO A 208 5.76 -8.73 2.52
N MET A 209 6.57 -8.14 1.65
CA MET A 209 6.25 -6.93 0.90
C MET A 209 5.07 -7.11 -0.05
N ALA A 210 4.97 -8.24 -0.75
CA ALA A 210 3.86 -8.52 -1.65
C ALA A 210 2.48 -8.43 -0.97
N VAL A 211 2.38 -8.60 0.36
CA VAL A 211 1.12 -8.43 1.11
C VAL A 211 0.67 -6.96 1.13
N LYS A 212 1.62 -6.01 1.09
CA LYS A 212 1.38 -4.56 1.03
C LYS A 212 1.20 -4.02 -0.39
N MET A 213 1.33 -4.87 -1.41
CA MET A 213 1.12 -4.52 -2.82
C MET A 213 -0.33 -4.78 -3.25
N GLN A 214 -1.28 -4.45 -2.36
CA GLN A 214 -2.72 -4.64 -2.55
C GLN A 214 -3.44 -3.29 -2.51
N SER A 215 -4.72 -3.26 -2.90
CA SER A 215 -5.49 -2.02 -2.86
C SER A 215 -5.71 -1.50 -1.44
N ASP A 216 -5.29 -0.26 -1.18
CA ASP A 216 -5.57 0.46 0.07
C ASP A 216 -6.98 1.05 0.07
N PHE A 217 -7.58 1.22 -1.12
CA PHE A 217 -8.83 1.95 -1.30
C PHE A 217 -10.05 1.03 -1.32
N SER A 218 -10.22 0.16 -0.32
CA SER A 218 -11.44 -0.65 -0.20
C SER A 218 -12.71 0.23 -0.22
N ASN A 219 -13.87 -0.35 -0.56
CA ASN A 219 -15.14 0.41 -0.54
C ASN A 219 -15.43 1.06 0.82
N LEU A 220 -15.00 0.44 1.93
CA LEU A 220 -15.13 1.01 3.27
C LEU A 220 -14.20 2.21 3.46
N VAL A 221 -12.95 2.11 3.01
CA VAL A 221 -11.98 3.22 3.06
C VAL A 221 -12.49 4.40 2.24
N LEU A 222 -12.95 4.15 1.02
CA LEU A 222 -13.54 5.19 0.16
C LEU A 222 -14.77 5.84 0.80
N ALA A 223 -15.68 5.05 1.38
CA ALA A 223 -16.84 5.61 2.07
C ALA A 223 -16.43 6.51 3.23
N ARG A 224 -15.37 6.17 3.98
CA ARG A 224 -14.85 7.05 5.05
C ARG A 224 -14.25 8.33 4.51
N LEU A 225 -13.45 8.24 3.45
CA LEU A 225 -12.82 9.40 2.80
C LEU A 225 -13.84 10.33 2.16
N GLN A 226 -14.89 9.79 1.53
CA GLN A 226 -15.98 10.57 0.94
C GLN A 226 -16.83 11.31 1.97
N ASN A 227 -16.96 10.75 3.17
CA ASN A 227 -17.71 11.36 4.28
C ASN A 227 -16.84 12.28 5.16
N ALA A 228 -15.55 12.42 4.87
CA ALA A 228 -14.67 13.34 5.58
C ALA A 228 -15.10 14.79 5.34
N ALA A 229 -15.04 15.62 6.38
CA ALA A 229 -15.24 17.06 6.20
C ALA A 229 -14.09 17.66 5.37
N PRO A 230 -14.33 18.72 4.57
CA PRO A 230 -13.27 19.43 3.89
C PRO A 230 -12.16 19.87 4.86
N GLY A 231 -10.89 19.67 4.48
CA GLY A 231 -9.74 20.00 5.31
C GLY A 231 -9.42 18.96 6.39
N GLN A 232 -10.12 17.83 6.45
CA GLN A 232 -9.95 16.82 7.50
C GLN A 232 -9.19 15.57 7.02
N THR A 233 -8.25 15.12 7.85
CA THR A 233 -7.70 13.75 7.78
C THR A 233 -8.57 12.79 8.60
N VAL A 234 -8.85 11.60 8.08
CA VAL A 234 -9.67 10.57 8.71
C VAL A 234 -8.88 9.33 9.05
N ALA A 235 -9.13 8.73 10.21
CA ALA A 235 -8.58 7.43 10.56
C ALA A 235 -9.24 6.33 9.71
N LEU A 236 -8.42 5.47 9.10
CA LEU A 236 -8.88 4.42 8.18
C LEU A 236 -8.81 3.03 8.81
N SER A 237 -7.96 2.84 9.81
CA SER A 237 -8.05 1.68 10.68
C SER A 237 -9.17 1.86 11.72
N GLY A 238 -9.86 0.76 12.02
CA GLY A 238 -10.81 0.71 13.12
C GLY A 238 -10.03 0.77 14.43
N MET A 239 -9.84 1.98 14.93
CA MET A 239 -9.25 2.33 16.21
C MET A 239 -9.50 1.24 17.29
N ARG A 240 -8.51 0.37 17.56
CA ARG A 240 -8.52 -0.55 18.72
C ARG A 240 -8.21 0.24 20.01
N GLN A 241 -9.04 1.25 20.28
CA GLN A 241 -8.83 2.34 21.24
C GLN A 241 -8.40 1.98 22.66
N PRO A 242 -8.86 0.90 23.32
CA PRO A 242 -8.42 0.64 24.68
C PRO A 242 -6.92 0.28 24.79
N TRP A 243 -6.27 -0.12 23.70
CA TRP A 243 -4.90 -0.63 23.73
C TRP A 243 -3.81 0.44 23.58
N GLN A 244 -4.10 1.55 22.89
CA GLN A 244 -3.11 2.63 22.68
C GLN A 244 -2.70 3.28 24.02
N ALA A 245 -3.65 3.48 24.94
CA ALA A 245 -3.38 4.00 26.27
C ALA A 245 -2.48 3.06 27.11
N MET A 246 -2.63 1.74 26.95
CA MET A 246 -1.79 0.75 27.65
C MET A 246 -0.38 0.66 27.07
N ILE A 247 -0.22 0.79 25.75
CA ILE A 247 1.09 0.78 25.09
C ILE A 247 1.90 2.03 25.46
N LEU A 248 1.25 3.19 25.56
CA LEU A 248 1.89 4.45 25.97
C LEU A 248 2.40 4.43 27.42
N THR A 249 1.86 3.58 28.29
CA THR A 249 2.21 3.52 29.72
C THR A 249 3.15 2.39 30.12
N GLY A 250 3.41 1.40 29.25
CA GLY A 250 4.19 0.20 29.59
C GLY A 250 5.14 -0.27 28.49
N GLY A 251 6.28 0.41 28.33
CA GLY A 251 7.27 0.11 27.29
C GLY A 251 7.81 -1.33 27.28
N SER A 252 7.83 -2.02 28.43
CA SER A 252 8.26 -3.43 28.54
C SER A 252 7.16 -4.46 28.28
N THR A 253 5.88 -4.12 28.51
CA THR A 253 4.72 -4.99 28.21
C THR A 253 4.34 -4.90 26.73
N ALA A 254 4.58 -3.75 26.11
CA ALA A 254 4.35 -3.52 24.68
C ALA A 254 5.12 -4.51 23.79
N GLY A 255 6.35 -4.90 24.16
CA GLY A 255 7.15 -5.81 23.35
C GLY A 255 6.64 -7.26 23.34
N ALA A 256 6.17 -7.76 24.49
CA ALA A 256 5.55 -9.10 24.58
C ALA A 256 4.21 -9.15 23.83
N VAL A 257 3.42 -8.08 23.89
CA VAL A 257 2.14 -7.98 23.19
C VAL A 257 2.35 -7.84 21.69
N ALA A 258 3.27 -6.99 21.24
CA ALA A 258 3.57 -6.83 19.82
C ALA A 258 4.13 -8.12 19.19
N THR A 259 4.95 -8.90 19.91
CA THR A 259 5.41 -10.22 19.44
C THR A 259 4.24 -11.20 19.28
N SER A 260 3.33 -11.25 20.25
CA SER A 260 2.08 -12.04 20.16
C SER A 260 1.20 -11.60 19.00
N ASN A 261 1.18 -10.29 18.71
CA ASN A 261 0.42 -9.72 17.62
C ASN A 261 1.05 -9.91 16.25
N GLN A 262 2.37 -9.97 16.12
CA GLN A 262 3.01 -10.33 14.85
C GLN A 262 2.61 -11.75 14.45
N GLN A 263 2.48 -12.66 15.42
CA GLN A 263 1.95 -14.00 15.20
C GLN A 263 0.44 -13.99 14.90
N THR A 264 -0.33 -13.13 15.56
CA THR A 264 -1.79 -13.00 15.33
C THR A 264 -2.10 -12.33 13.99
N GLY A 265 -1.38 -11.29 13.59
CA GLY A 265 -1.53 -10.59 12.31
C GLY A 265 -1.15 -11.49 11.14
N LYS A 266 -0.04 -12.24 11.25
CA LYS A 266 0.26 -13.34 10.33
C LYS A 266 -0.87 -14.35 10.27
N ALA A 267 -1.44 -14.75 11.40
CA ALA A 267 -2.57 -15.69 11.42
C ALA A 267 -3.85 -15.11 10.80
N VAL A 268 -4.15 -13.83 10.99
CA VAL A 268 -5.32 -13.14 10.42
C VAL A 268 -5.16 -12.91 8.92
N SER A 269 -3.98 -12.51 8.46
CA SER A 269 -3.64 -12.38 7.05
C SER A 269 -3.77 -13.73 6.34
N VAL A 270 -3.16 -14.79 6.90
CA VAL A 270 -3.32 -16.18 6.41
C VAL A 270 -4.79 -16.61 6.41
N ALA A 271 -5.56 -16.25 7.44
CA ALA A 271 -7.00 -16.54 7.50
C ALA A 271 -7.79 -15.76 6.43
N GLY A 272 -7.41 -14.52 6.13
CA GLY A 272 -7.99 -13.69 5.06
C GLY A 272 -7.75 -14.29 3.68
N THR A 273 -6.50 -14.65 3.37
CA THR A 273 -6.13 -15.35 2.13
C THR A 273 -6.86 -16.70 2.00
N SER A 274 -6.98 -17.44 3.10
CA SER A 274 -7.71 -18.71 3.14
C SER A 274 -9.21 -18.52 2.92
N THR A 275 -9.80 -17.47 3.49
CA THR A 275 -11.23 -17.13 3.32
C THR A 275 -11.52 -16.67 1.90
N GLY A 276 -10.67 -15.83 1.30
CA GLY A 276 -10.77 -15.42 -0.10
C GLY A 276 -10.68 -16.62 -1.05
N SER A 277 -9.75 -17.54 -0.79
CA SER A 277 -9.60 -18.80 -1.55
C SER A 277 -10.83 -19.71 -1.40
N ALA A 278 -11.42 -19.78 -0.20
CA ALA A 278 -12.63 -20.53 0.06
C ALA A 278 -13.87 -19.92 -0.62
N LEU A 279 -13.98 -18.59 -0.67
CA LEU A 279 -15.03 -17.88 -1.40
C LEU A 279 -14.90 -18.09 -2.91
N ALA A 280 -13.70 -17.99 -3.46
CA ALA A 280 -13.44 -18.27 -4.88
C ALA A 280 -13.81 -19.72 -5.25
N THR A 281 -13.41 -20.68 -4.42
CA THR A 281 -13.77 -22.10 -4.60
C THR A 281 -15.28 -22.32 -4.51
N SER A 282 -15.97 -21.61 -3.61
CA SER A 282 -17.42 -21.69 -3.45
C SER A 282 -18.15 -21.12 -4.67
N ALA A 283 -17.69 -19.98 -5.19
CA ALA A 283 -18.21 -19.38 -6.42
C ALA A 283 -18.03 -20.31 -7.62
N GLU A 284 -16.87 -20.96 -7.75
CA GLU A 284 -16.60 -21.94 -8.81
C GLU A 284 -17.55 -23.15 -8.74
N LYS A 285 -17.78 -23.69 -7.53
CA LYS A 285 -18.71 -24.82 -7.32
C LYS A 285 -20.15 -24.45 -7.62
N VAL A 286 -20.60 -23.25 -7.24
CA VAL A 286 -21.93 -22.74 -7.58
C VAL A 286 -22.08 -22.62 -9.10
N GLY A 287 -21.09 -22.05 -9.79
CA GLY A 287 -21.07 -21.95 -11.25
C GLY A 287 -21.15 -23.32 -11.94
N LYS A 288 -20.37 -24.30 -11.48
CA LYS A 288 -20.42 -25.69 -11.99
C LYS A 288 -21.77 -26.36 -11.74
N SER A 289 -22.41 -26.10 -10.61
CA SER A 289 -23.75 -26.62 -10.29
C SER A 289 -24.81 -26.04 -11.21
N LEU A 290 -24.84 -24.72 -11.37
CA LEU A 290 -25.75 -24.02 -12.30
C LEU A 290 -25.55 -24.51 -13.74
N GLY A 291 -24.30 -24.72 -14.17
CA GLY A 291 -23.97 -25.28 -15.48
C GLY A 291 -24.37 -26.75 -15.68
N ARG A 292 -24.54 -27.54 -14.61
CA ARG A 292 -25.10 -28.90 -14.69
C ARG A 292 -26.62 -28.86 -14.76
N THR A 293 -27.25 -28.00 -13.97
CA THR A 293 -28.70 -27.80 -14.00
C THR A 293 -29.17 -27.30 -15.36
N SER A 294 -28.48 -26.32 -15.95
CA SER A 294 -28.80 -25.81 -17.29
C SER A 294 -28.67 -26.88 -18.36
N ARG A 295 -27.61 -27.70 -18.31
CA ARG A 295 -27.45 -28.86 -19.21
C ARG A 295 -28.52 -29.92 -19.02
N GLY A 296 -28.92 -30.19 -17.77
CA GLY A 296 -30.00 -31.13 -17.46
C GLY A 296 -31.34 -30.68 -18.04
N VAL A 297 -31.71 -29.40 -17.84
CA VAL A 297 -32.90 -28.80 -18.43
C VAL A 297 -32.85 -28.87 -19.96
N TRP A 298 -31.69 -28.57 -20.55
CA TRP A 298 -31.55 -28.57 -21.99
C TRP A 298 -31.59 -29.97 -22.61
N ASN A 299 -31.04 -30.98 -21.95
CA ASN A 299 -31.14 -32.39 -22.36
C ASN A 299 -32.59 -32.90 -22.26
N PHE A 300 -33.31 -32.50 -21.21
CA PHE A 300 -34.74 -32.79 -21.05
C PHE A 300 -35.55 -32.19 -22.20
N LEU A 301 -35.32 -30.91 -22.53
CA LEU A 301 -35.99 -30.23 -23.64
C LEU A 301 -35.67 -30.83 -25.02
N ARG A 302 -34.55 -31.53 -25.18
CA ARG A 302 -34.16 -32.21 -26.43
C ARG A 302 -34.54 -33.69 -26.50
N GLY A 303 -35.25 -34.22 -25.49
CA GLY A 303 -35.74 -35.60 -25.51
C GLY A 303 -34.65 -36.67 -25.51
N ARG A 304 -33.40 -36.32 -25.15
CA ARG A 304 -32.31 -37.29 -24.96
C ARG A 304 -32.38 -37.80 -23.52
N LYS A 305 -32.91 -39.01 -23.34
CA LYS A 305 -32.68 -39.81 -22.12
C LYS A 305 -31.29 -40.41 -22.15
#